data_AF-A0A1N7F4U7-F1
#
_entry.id   AF-A0A1N7F4U7-F1
#
_cell.length_a   1.000
_cell.length_b   1.000
_cell.length_c   1.000
_cell.angle_alpha   90.00
_cell.angle_beta   90.00
_cell.angle_gamma   90.00
#
_symmetry.space_group_name_H-M   'P 1'
#
loop_
_entity.id
_entity.type
_entity.pdbx_description
1 polymer ?
#
loop_
_entity_poly.entity_id
_entity_poly.type
_entity_poly.pdbx_seq_one_letter_code
_entity_poly.pdbx_strand_id
1 'polypeptide(L)'
;MTKSFFIYALMIFLALIFLTACAGLRSSPPMSEKAVAESPDTKKSPYMAQVVAVQWLNPLQRRDYPTQWQLLWTLGLVRPNPDDDMVKENPKKYSSLQAVSPVVAGNEGEETFRGYHRKYIREIMNLFHDIYYSDPEYFYNVHSAKNRSRWRELAGIHIEYAIPEGKLDPADAGAFVQDYVRRTFTIGNPNFPTLWTRSTLPDVRITMGGPNAGFTSLSAALDYLQTHPKETVWAMNWDAPSRPLDRQINENLVLLVLAGP
;
A
#
# COMPACT_ATOMS: atom_id res chain seq x y z
N MET A 1 55.28 22.39 13.93
CA MET A 1 55.13 20.95 14.28
C MET A 1 53.81 20.61 14.99
N THR A 2 53.15 21.55 15.68
CA THR A 2 51.93 21.28 16.48
C THR A 2 50.62 21.15 15.68
N LYS A 3 50.48 21.79 14.51
CA LYS A 3 49.24 21.70 13.70
C LYS A 3 49.05 20.34 13.00
N SER A 4 50.14 19.68 12.60
CA SER A 4 50.06 18.36 11.96
C SER A 4 49.67 17.28 12.97
N PHE A 5 50.18 17.37 14.21
CA PHE A 5 49.88 16.43 15.29
C PHE A 5 48.39 16.42 15.67
N PHE A 6 47.73 17.58 15.63
CA PHE A 6 46.30 17.70 15.93
C PHE A 6 45.41 17.06 14.84
N ILE A 7 45.84 17.12 13.58
CA ILE A 7 45.12 16.51 12.45
C ILE A 7 45.25 14.97 12.51
N TYR A 8 46.44 14.45 12.82
CA TYR A 8 46.63 13.01 13.01
C TYR A 8 45.89 12.47 14.23
N ALA A 9 45.85 13.22 15.35
CA ALA A 9 45.08 12.83 16.52
C ALA A 9 43.55 12.82 16.24
N LEU A 10 43.05 13.80 15.47
CA LEU A 10 41.65 13.87 15.09
C LEU A 10 41.25 12.74 14.12
N MET A 11 42.13 12.38 13.17
CA MET A 11 41.90 11.28 12.24
C MET A 11 41.91 9.91 12.94
N ILE A 12 42.78 9.71 13.93
CA ILE A 12 42.82 8.48 14.75
C ILE A 12 41.55 8.39 15.62
N PHE A 13 41.09 9.50 16.19
CA PHE A 13 39.87 9.55 16.99
C PHE A 13 38.62 9.24 16.14
N LEU A 14 38.52 9.80 14.94
CA LEU A 14 37.44 9.49 13.98
C LEU A 14 37.47 8.03 13.52
N ALA A 15 38.65 7.44 13.28
CA ALA A 15 38.77 6.03 12.92
C ALA A 15 38.31 5.09 14.05
N LEU A 16 38.60 5.43 15.32
CA LEU A 16 38.15 4.65 16.49
C LEU A 16 36.62 4.70 16.69
N ILE A 17 35.97 5.82 16.36
CA ILE A 17 34.50 5.95 16.40
C ILE A 17 33.84 5.11 15.29
N PHE A 18 34.42 5.10 14.07
CA PHE A 18 33.89 4.27 12.98
C PHE A 18 34.11 2.76 13.18
N LEU A 19 35.19 2.36 13.85
CA LEU A 19 35.44 0.94 14.19
C LEU A 19 34.58 0.42 15.34
N THR A 20 34.13 1.28 16.27
CA THR A 20 33.18 0.91 17.33
C THR A 20 31.73 0.86 16.85
N ALA A 21 31.37 1.60 15.80
CA ALA A 21 30.04 1.54 15.17
C ALA A 21 29.81 0.28 14.30
N CYS A 22 30.88 -0.40 13.85
CA CYS A 22 30.79 -1.60 13.02
C CYS A 22 30.93 -2.92 13.81
N ALA A 23 31.18 -2.88 15.12
CA ALA A 23 31.30 -4.07 15.97
C ALA A 23 29.96 -4.53 16.60
N GLY A 24 28.86 -3.83 16.32
CA GLY A 24 27.51 -4.16 16.83
C GLY A 24 26.67 -5.11 15.96
N LEU A 25 27.23 -5.65 14.87
CA LEU A 25 26.50 -6.52 13.93
C LEU A 25 27.27 -7.83 13.72
N ARG A 26 27.25 -8.72 14.72
CA ARG A 26 27.34 -10.19 14.61
C ARG A 26 27.46 -10.82 16.00
N SER A 27 26.32 -11.15 16.59
CA SER A 27 26.24 -12.18 17.62
C SER A 27 24.87 -12.85 17.50
N SER A 28 24.84 -13.96 16.75
CA SER A 28 23.76 -14.94 16.90
C SER A 28 23.86 -15.54 18.32
N PRO A 29 22.80 -15.53 19.14
CA PRO A 29 22.85 -16.22 20.42
C PRO A 29 22.84 -17.74 20.18
N PRO A 30 23.56 -18.53 21.01
CA PRO A 30 23.50 -19.98 20.93
C PRO A 30 22.13 -20.47 21.39
N MET A 31 21.60 -21.45 20.65
CA MET A 31 20.38 -22.18 20.98
C MET A 31 20.58 -22.91 22.32
N SER A 32 19.83 -22.49 23.35
CA SER A 32 19.71 -23.22 24.62
C SER A 32 18.30 -23.79 24.71
N GLU A 33 18.24 -25.11 24.79
CA GLU A 33 17.02 -25.89 24.92
C GLU A 33 16.58 -25.95 26.39
N LYS A 34 15.30 -25.64 26.64
CA LYS A 34 14.54 -25.73 27.90
C LYS A 34 14.86 -24.73 29.03
N ALA A 35 13.97 -23.75 29.16
CA ALA A 35 13.21 -23.54 30.39
C ALA A 35 11.90 -22.81 30.05
N VAL A 36 10.76 -23.48 30.25
CA VAL A 36 9.45 -22.83 30.29
C VAL A 36 9.42 -22.04 31.59
N ALA A 37 9.67 -20.73 31.49
CA ALA A 37 9.34 -19.77 32.52
C ALA A 37 8.17 -18.94 32.00
N GLU A 38 7.02 -19.05 32.66
CA GLU A 38 5.91 -18.12 32.50
C GLU A 38 6.45 -16.69 32.69
N SER A 39 6.36 -15.88 31.64
CA SER A 39 6.80 -14.49 31.72
C SER A 39 5.84 -13.68 32.59
N PRO A 40 6.37 -12.81 33.47
CA PRO A 40 5.57 -11.89 34.25
C PRO A 40 4.89 -10.91 33.29
N ASP A 41 3.63 -10.59 33.60
CA ASP A 41 2.74 -9.64 32.93
C ASP A 41 3.50 -8.49 32.26
N THR A 42 3.87 -8.69 30.99
CA THR A 42 4.44 -7.63 30.18
C THR A 42 3.30 -6.63 30.01
N LYS A 43 3.52 -5.37 30.39
CA LYS A 43 2.74 -4.24 29.87
C LYS A 43 2.59 -4.50 28.37
N LYS A 44 1.42 -4.98 27.94
CA LYS A 44 1.15 -5.21 26.52
C LYS A 44 1.27 -3.84 25.89
N SER A 45 2.37 -3.60 25.19
CA SER A 45 2.48 -2.44 24.30
C SER A 45 1.20 -2.40 23.48
N PRO A 46 0.59 -1.22 23.28
CA PRO A 46 -0.63 -1.13 22.50
C PRO A 46 -0.39 -1.80 21.14
N TYR A 47 -1.39 -2.56 20.68
CA TYR A 47 -1.34 -3.14 19.35
C TYR A 47 -1.19 -2.02 18.32
N MET A 48 -0.21 -2.15 17.42
CA MET A 48 0.07 -1.17 16.37
C MET A 48 0.21 -1.91 15.05
N ALA A 49 -0.52 -1.46 14.03
CA ALA A 49 -0.30 -1.88 12.66
C ALA A 49 0.65 -0.91 11.97
N GLN A 50 1.53 -1.44 11.13
CA GLN A 50 2.39 -0.65 10.25
C GLN A 50 1.71 -0.51 8.89
N VAL A 51 1.62 0.72 8.37
CA VAL A 51 1.22 0.95 6.98
C VAL A 51 2.45 0.76 6.11
N VAL A 52 2.49 -0.34 5.37
CA VAL A 52 3.66 -0.74 4.58
C VAL A 52 3.53 -0.41 3.09
N ALA A 53 2.30 -0.18 2.62
CA ALA A 53 2.06 0.40 1.30
C ALA A 53 0.75 1.21 1.26
N VAL A 54 0.72 2.22 0.40
CA VAL A 54 -0.46 3.07 0.13
C VAL A 54 -0.56 3.29 -1.37
N GLN A 55 -1.70 2.92 -1.95
CA GLN A 55 -2.07 3.35 -3.29
C GLN A 55 -3.40 4.10 -3.21
N TRP A 56 -3.44 5.25 -3.88
CA TRP A 56 -4.62 6.09 -3.96
C TRP A 56 -4.91 6.36 -5.43
N LEU A 57 -6.17 6.29 -5.84
CA LEU A 57 -6.66 6.77 -7.14
C LEU A 57 -7.74 7.81 -6.91
N ASN A 58 -7.50 9.01 -7.44
CA ASN A 58 -8.46 10.10 -7.41
C ASN A 58 -8.26 11.01 -8.64
N PRO A 59 -9.33 11.57 -9.25
CA PRO A 59 -9.22 12.44 -10.41
C PRO A 59 -8.38 13.72 -10.24
N LEU A 60 -8.10 14.12 -8.99
CA LEU A 60 -7.20 15.22 -8.63
C LEU A 60 -5.72 14.87 -8.87
N GLN A 61 -5.38 13.59 -8.97
CA GLN A 61 -3.99 13.16 -8.97
C GLN A 61 -3.27 13.54 -10.27
N ARG A 62 -2.27 14.40 -10.11
CA ARG A 62 -1.11 14.47 -10.98
C ARG A 62 -0.18 13.29 -10.70
N ARG A 63 -0.07 12.36 -11.65
CA ARG A 63 0.70 11.12 -11.48
C ARG A 63 2.21 11.34 -11.33
N ASP A 64 2.71 12.51 -11.72
CA ASP A 64 4.10 12.94 -11.57
C ASP A 64 4.42 13.51 -10.18
N TYR A 65 3.42 13.67 -9.30
CA TYR A 65 3.62 14.07 -7.90
C TYR A 65 3.41 12.90 -6.94
N PRO A 66 4.16 12.85 -5.82
CA PRO A 66 3.96 11.82 -4.81
C PRO A 66 2.59 11.97 -4.13
N THR A 67 2.00 10.83 -3.74
CA THR A 67 0.69 10.76 -3.05
C THR A 67 0.61 11.69 -1.84
N GLN A 68 1.70 11.86 -1.09
CA GLN A 68 1.78 12.76 0.06
C GLN A 68 1.58 14.22 -0.32
N TRP A 69 2.19 14.67 -1.42
CA TRP A 69 2.00 16.03 -1.91
C TRP A 69 0.56 16.28 -2.35
N GLN A 70 -0.04 15.30 -3.05
CA GLN A 70 -1.44 15.37 -3.47
C GLN A 70 -2.39 15.51 -2.28
N LEU A 71 -2.11 14.77 -1.20
CA LEU A 71 -2.90 14.83 0.03
C LEU A 71 -2.80 16.22 0.66
N LEU A 72 -1.58 16.76 0.82
CA LEU A 72 -1.39 18.10 1.38
C LEU A 72 -2.06 19.18 0.53
N TRP A 73 -2.02 19.04 -0.81
CA TRP A 73 -2.65 19.99 -1.71
C TRP A 73 -4.17 19.93 -1.61
N THR A 74 -4.74 18.72 -1.55
CA THR A 74 -6.18 18.48 -1.35
C THR A 74 -6.68 19.07 -0.03
N LEU A 75 -5.85 19.01 1.03
CA LEU A 75 -6.13 19.60 2.34
C LEU A 75 -5.93 21.12 2.39
N GLY A 76 -5.48 21.75 1.29
CA GLY A 76 -5.17 23.19 1.24
C GLY A 76 -3.93 23.60 2.05
N LEU A 77 -3.10 22.64 2.45
CA LEU A 77 -1.90 22.86 3.27
C LEU A 77 -0.68 23.27 2.44
N VAL A 78 -0.71 23.01 1.12
CA VAL A 78 0.30 23.46 0.17
C VAL A 78 -0.37 24.09 -1.06
N ARG A 79 0.42 24.84 -1.84
CA ARG A 79 -0.01 25.47 -3.10
C ARG A 79 0.75 24.84 -4.28
N PRO A 80 0.19 24.88 -5.50
CA PRO A 80 0.91 24.48 -6.69
C PRO A 80 2.24 25.23 -6.81
N ASN A 81 3.30 24.53 -7.20
CA ASN A 81 4.60 25.12 -7.42
C ASN A 81 4.53 26.08 -8.64
N PRO A 82 4.76 27.40 -8.48
CA PRO A 82 4.72 28.34 -9.60
C PRO A 82 5.75 28.03 -10.69
N ASP A 83 6.81 27.30 -10.33
CA ASP A 83 7.88 26.93 -11.26
C ASP A 83 7.63 25.64 -12.03
N ASP A 84 6.56 24.90 -11.72
CA ASP A 84 6.17 23.68 -12.41
C ASP A 84 5.75 23.95 -13.86
N ASP A 85 6.32 23.19 -14.80
CA ASP A 85 6.10 23.39 -16.23
C ASP A 85 4.64 23.23 -16.63
N MET A 86 3.91 22.27 -16.02
CA MET A 86 2.48 22.09 -16.30
C MET A 86 1.66 23.27 -15.77
N VAL A 87 2.02 23.83 -14.61
CA VAL A 87 1.41 25.06 -14.07
C VAL A 87 1.69 26.26 -14.98
N LYS A 88 2.90 26.37 -15.55
CA LYS A 88 3.24 27.42 -16.52
C LYS A 88 2.50 27.27 -17.84
N GLU A 89 2.40 26.05 -18.37
CA GLU A 89 1.75 25.74 -19.64
C GLU A 89 0.23 25.86 -19.56
N ASN A 90 -0.38 25.37 -18.47
CA ASN A 90 -1.84 25.37 -18.29
C ASN A 90 -2.23 25.71 -16.85
N PRO A 91 -2.05 26.97 -16.41
CA PRO A 91 -2.35 27.38 -15.04
C PRO A 91 -3.82 27.17 -14.70
N LYS A 92 -4.73 27.33 -15.68
CA LYS A 92 -6.16 27.10 -15.47
C LYS A 92 -6.44 25.67 -14.99
N LYS A 93 -5.69 24.67 -15.46
CA LYS A 93 -5.88 23.26 -15.10
C LYS A 93 -5.12 22.87 -13.83
N TYR A 94 -3.94 23.44 -13.59
CA TYR A 94 -3.02 22.96 -12.54
C TYR A 94 -2.82 23.91 -11.35
N SER A 95 -3.38 25.13 -11.38
CA SER A 95 -3.26 26.09 -10.27
C SER A 95 -4.35 25.96 -9.20
N SER A 96 -5.39 25.15 -9.41
CA SER A 96 -6.51 24.98 -8.47
C SER A 96 -6.94 23.53 -8.32
N LEU A 97 -7.59 23.23 -7.19
CA LEU A 97 -8.13 21.92 -6.90
C LEU A 97 -9.33 21.62 -7.81
N GLN A 98 -9.11 20.79 -8.82
CA GLN A 98 -10.13 20.34 -9.77
C GLN A 98 -9.72 19.01 -10.40
N ALA A 99 -10.65 18.34 -11.08
CA ALA A 99 -10.33 17.10 -11.77
C ALA A 99 -9.28 17.34 -12.87
N VAL A 100 -8.14 16.67 -12.75
CA VAL A 100 -7.01 16.72 -13.69
C VAL A 100 -7.22 15.73 -14.83
N SER A 101 -7.61 14.51 -14.49
CA SER A 101 -7.89 13.43 -15.44
C SER A 101 -8.91 12.47 -14.85
N PRO A 102 -9.81 11.88 -15.65
CA PRO A 102 -10.57 10.72 -15.18
C PRO A 102 -9.61 9.59 -14.78
N VAL A 103 -9.97 8.85 -13.72
CA VAL A 103 -9.23 7.62 -13.35
C VAL A 103 -9.50 6.52 -14.37
N VAL A 104 -10.74 6.42 -14.84
CA VAL A 104 -11.19 5.42 -15.82
C VAL A 104 -12.13 6.04 -16.85
N ALA A 105 -12.12 5.52 -18.07
CA ALA A 105 -12.95 6.01 -19.17
C ALA A 105 -14.41 5.54 -19.05
N GLY A 106 -15.34 6.42 -19.42
CA GLY A 106 -16.79 6.17 -19.40
C GLY A 106 -17.40 5.54 -20.65
N ASN A 107 -16.59 5.11 -21.63
CA ASN A 107 -17.04 4.55 -22.91
C ASN A 107 -18.13 5.41 -23.56
N GLU A 108 -17.88 6.71 -23.73
CA GLU A 108 -18.83 7.65 -24.34
C GLU A 108 -20.22 7.70 -23.65
N GLY A 109 -20.29 7.32 -22.37
CA GLY A 109 -21.51 7.32 -21.57
C GLY A 109 -22.22 5.95 -21.51
N GLU A 110 -21.70 4.93 -22.18
CA GLU A 110 -22.27 3.58 -22.17
C GLU A 110 -21.84 2.75 -20.95
N GLU A 111 -20.93 3.27 -20.13
CA GLU A 111 -20.40 2.51 -19.00
C GLU A 111 -21.40 2.41 -17.82
N THR A 112 -21.49 1.20 -17.30
CA THR A 112 -22.30 0.87 -16.13
C THR A 112 -21.53 1.16 -14.84
N PHE A 113 -22.24 1.41 -13.73
CA PHE A 113 -21.60 1.59 -12.42
C PHE A 113 -20.72 0.38 -12.04
N ARG A 114 -21.19 -0.84 -12.36
CA ARG A 114 -20.43 -2.08 -12.23
C ARG A 114 -19.17 -2.11 -13.08
N GLY A 115 -19.23 -1.65 -14.33
CA GLY A 115 -18.06 -1.62 -15.20
C GLY A 115 -17.05 -0.55 -14.78
N TYR A 116 -17.51 0.61 -14.28
CA TYR A 116 -16.64 1.58 -13.60
C TYR A 116 -15.89 0.93 -12.44
N HIS A 117 -16.59 0.30 -11.49
CA HIS A 117 -15.97 -0.43 -10.37
C HIS A 117 -14.87 -1.39 -10.86
N ARG A 118 -15.17 -2.21 -11.87
CA ARG A 118 -14.21 -3.18 -12.42
C ARG A 118 -13.00 -2.50 -13.04
N LYS A 119 -13.17 -1.38 -13.74
CA LYS A 119 -12.06 -0.59 -14.30
C LYS A 119 -11.20 0.04 -13.20
N TYR A 120 -11.82 0.52 -12.13
CA TYR A 120 -11.12 1.07 -10.96
C TYR A 120 -10.21 0.02 -10.30
N ILE A 121 -10.75 -1.18 -10.05
CA ILE A 121 -9.98 -2.30 -9.52
C ILE A 121 -8.84 -2.71 -10.46
N ARG A 122 -9.08 -2.74 -11.78
CA ARG A 122 -8.03 -3.01 -12.77
C ARG A 122 -6.90 -1.99 -12.67
N GLU A 123 -7.24 -0.71 -12.66
CA GLU A 123 -6.26 0.37 -12.63
C GLU A 123 -5.39 0.31 -11.36
N ILE A 124 -6.01 0.19 -10.17
CA ILE A 124 -5.24 0.17 -8.93
C ILE A 124 -4.33 -1.05 -8.83
N MET A 125 -4.82 -2.22 -9.26
CA MET A 125 -4.08 -3.47 -9.16
C MET A 125 -2.94 -3.52 -10.18
N ASN A 126 -3.12 -2.95 -11.37
CA ASN A 126 -2.03 -2.85 -12.35
C ASN A 126 -0.91 -1.94 -11.83
N LEU A 127 -1.27 -0.74 -11.33
CA LEU A 127 -0.30 0.20 -10.76
C LEU A 127 0.41 -0.38 -9.54
N PHE A 128 -0.34 -1.06 -8.67
CA PHE A 128 0.20 -1.67 -7.47
C PHE A 128 1.09 -2.86 -7.80
N HIS A 129 0.68 -3.72 -8.74
CA HIS A 129 1.48 -4.87 -9.18
C HIS A 129 2.87 -4.45 -9.64
N ASP A 130 2.99 -3.44 -10.49
CA ASP A 130 4.29 -3.11 -11.09
C ASP A 130 5.35 -2.77 -10.01
N ILE A 131 4.96 -2.06 -8.95
CA ILE A 131 5.88 -1.69 -7.87
C ILE A 131 5.96 -2.81 -6.82
N TYR A 132 4.82 -3.29 -6.33
CA TYR A 132 4.75 -4.25 -5.23
C TYR A 132 5.31 -5.63 -5.59
N TYR A 133 5.14 -6.03 -6.85
CA TYR A 133 5.54 -7.33 -7.36
C TYR A 133 6.82 -7.30 -8.17
N SER A 134 7.06 -6.26 -8.99
CA SER A 134 8.18 -6.30 -9.94
C SER A 134 9.45 -5.61 -9.46
N ASP A 135 9.36 -4.72 -8.45
CA ASP A 135 10.51 -3.95 -7.96
C ASP A 135 11.16 -4.60 -6.73
N PRO A 136 12.29 -5.32 -6.88
CA PRO A 136 12.99 -6.00 -5.78
C PRO A 136 13.53 -5.05 -4.69
N GLU A 137 13.65 -3.76 -4.98
CA GLU A 137 14.14 -2.74 -4.06
C GLU A 137 13.01 -1.96 -3.39
N TYR A 138 11.74 -2.23 -3.74
CA TYR A 138 10.61 -1.62 -3.05
C TYR A 138 10.60 -2.04 -1.59
N PHE A 139 10.42 -1.04 -0.70
CA PHE A 139 10.53 -1.18 0.76
C PHE A 139 9.73 -2.36 1.34
N TYR A 140 8.62 -2.71 0.69
CA TYR A 140 7.79 -3.86 1.06
C TYR A 140 7.49 -4.75 -0.14
N ASN A 141 8.55 -5.26 -0.80
CA ASN A 141 8.38 -6.29 -1.82
C ASN A 141 7.98 -7.63 -1.15
N VAL A 142 7.00 -8.31 -1.75
CA VAL A 142 6.55 -9.65 -1.39
C VAL A 142 7.62 -10.74 -1.55
N HIS A 143 8.71 -10.49 -2.28
CA HIS A 143 9.84 -11.39 -2.47
C HIS A 143 11.19 -10.71 -2.28
N SER A 144 12.21 -11.51 -1.99
CA SER A 144 13.59 -11.02 -2.03
C SER A 144 14.08 -10.83 -3.46
N ALA A 145 14.94 -9.82 -3.70
CA ALA A 145 15.60 -9.58 -4.98
C ALA A 145 16.27 -10.82 -5.59
N LYS A 146 16.82 -11.69 -4.74
CA LYS A 146 17.62 -12.86 -5.12
C LYS A 146 16.82 -14.15 -5.22
N ASN A 147 15.63 -14.20 -4.62
CA ASN A 147 14.82 -15.41 -4.56
C ASN A 147 13.32 -15.08 -4.59
N ARG A 148 12.70 -15.31 -5.75
CA ARG A 148 11.26 -15.12 -6.01
C ARG A 148 10.37 -16.22 -5.40
N SER A 149 10.94 -17.39 -5.09
CA SER A 149 10.19 -18.50 -4.47
C SER A 149 9.83 -18.26 -3.00
N ARG A 150 10.39 -17.22 -2.37
CA ARG A 150 10.07 -16.80 -1.00
C ARG A 150 8.96 -15.75 -0.99
N TRP A 151 7.90 -15.94 -1.77
CA TRP A 151 6.76 -15.05 -1.72
C TRP A 151 6.11 -15.10 -0.36
N ARG A 152 6.24 -13.99 0.37
CA ARG A 152 5.49 -13.79 1.58
C ARG A 152 4.08 -13.33 1.19
N GLU A 153 3.10 -14.02 1.75
CA GLU A 153 1.80 -13.44 2.11
C GLU A 153 0.79 -13.13 0.99
N LEU A 154 1.10 -13.35 -0.30
CA LEU A 154 0.10 -13.16 -1.38
C LEU A 154 -0.95 -14.28 -1.50
N ALA A 155 -0.63 -15.48 -1.04
CA ALA A 155 -1.53 -16.62 -1.18
C ALA A 155 -2.49 -16.67 0.02
N GLY A 156 -3.78 -16.44 -0.24
CA GLY A 156 -4.79 -16.31 0.80
C GLY A 156 -4.78 -14.96 1.53
N ILE A 157 -4.37 -13.87 0.87
CA ILE A 157 -4.46 -12.51 1.44
C ILE A 157 -5.88 -12.25 1.93
N HIS A 158 -5.99 -11.70 3.13
CA HIS A 158 -7.24 -11.16 3.62
C HIS A 158 -7.42 -9.72 3.14
N ILE A 159 -8.54 -9.46 2.46
CA ILE A 159 -8.89 -8.17 1.88
C ILE A 159 -10.22 -7.73 2.46
N GLU A 160 -10.17 -6.68 3.25
CA GLU A 160 -11.34 -5.95 3.70
C GLU A 160 -11.62 -4.84 2.69
N TYR A 161 -12.79 -4.86 2.05
CA TYR A 161 -13.11 -3.95 0.96
C TYR A 161 -14.46 -3.27 1.15
N ALA A 162 -14.40 -1.96 1.37
CA ALA A 162 -15.58 -1.11 1.43
C ALA A 162 -16.03 -0.64 0.04
N ILE A 163 -17.35 -0.75 -0.21
CA ILE A 163 -18.01 -0.25 -1.43
C ILE A 163 -19.31 0.51 -1.08
N PRO A 164 -19.83 1.35 -2.00
CA PRO A 164 -21.05 2.11 -1.74
C PRO A 164 -22.28 1.22 -1.63
N GLU A 165 -23.18 1.55 -0.71
CA GLU A 165 -24.43 0.82 -0.52
C GLU A 165 -25.36 0.91 -1.75
N GLY A 166 -26.05 -0.20 -2.06
CA GLY A 166 -27.18 -0.23 -3.00
C GLY A 166 -26.84 -0.07 -4.48
N LYS A 167 -25.56 0.08 -4.85
CA LYS A 167 -25.15 0.28 -6.26
C LYS A 167 -24.45 -0.93 -6.90
N LEU A 168 -24.01 -1.89 -6.10
CA LEU A 168 -23.34 -3.10 -6.55
C LEU A 168 -23.90 -4.32 -5.83
N ASP A 169 -23.88 -5.47 -6.50
CA ASP A 169 -24.02 -6.75 -5.84
C ASP A 169 -22.69 -7.07 -5.11
N PRO A 170 -22.69 -7.22 -3.77
CA PRO A 170 -21.46 -7.50 -3.02
C PRO A 170 -20.83 -8.84 -3.41
N ALA A 171 -21.62 -9.84 -3.82
CA ALA A 171 -21.07 -11.12 -4.24
C ALA A 171 -20.34 -11.02 -5.58
N ASP A 172 -20.91 -10.31 -6.57
CA ASP A 172 -20.23 -10.04 -7.86
C ASP A 172 -18.98 -9.19 -7.66
N ALA A 173 -19.04 -8.16 -6.81
CA ALA A 173 -17.90 -7.30 -6.50
C ALA A 173 -16.76 -8.07 -5.83
N GLY A 174 -17.06 -8.85 -4.78
CA GLY A 174 -16.09 -9.68 -4.08
C GLY A 174 -15.47 -10.75 -4.97
N ALA A 175 -16.28 -11.46 -5.76
CA ALA A 175 -15.80 -12.46 -6.71
C ALA A 175 -14.89 -11.84 -7.79
N PHE A 176 -15.22 -10.65 -8.29
CA PHE A 176 -14.39 -9.94 -9.26
C PHE A 176 -13.03 -9.55 -8.67
N VAL A 177 -13.00 -8.98 -7.46
CA VAL A 177 -11.75 -8.61 -6.79
C VAL A 177 -10.89 -9.84 -6.52
N GLN A 178 -11.49 -10.93 -6.00
CA GLN A 178 -10.78 -12.19 -5.77
C GLN A 178 -10.14 -12.74 -7.05
N ASP A 179 -10.90 -12.83 -8.15
CA ASP A 179 -10.37 -13.32 -9.42
C ASP A 179 -9.29 -12.39 -9.98
N TYR A 180 -9.49 -11.07 -9.90
CA TYR A 180 -8.55 -10.12 -10.46
C TYR A 180 -7.22 -10.15 -9.70
N VAL A 181 -7.24 -10.13 -8.37
CA VAL A 181 -6.03 -10.27 -7.53
C VAL A 181 -5.34 -11.61 -7.79
N ARG A 182 -6.10 -12.72 -7.82
CA ARG A 182 -5.56 -14.05 -8.16
C ARG A 182 -4.79 -14.02 -9.49
N ARG A 183 -5.36 -13.39 -10.52
CA ARG A 183 -4.75 -13.30 -11.85
C ARG A 183 -3.55 -12.35 -11.88
N THR A 184 -3.67 -11.17 -11.28
CA THR A 184 -2.60 -10.18 -11.18
C THR A 184 -1.35 -10.78 -10.55
N PHE A 185 -1.50 -11.57 -9.49
CA PHE A 185 -0.37 -12.19 -8.80
C PHE A 185 -0.15 -13.66 -9.15
N THR A 186 -0.82 -14.18 -10.18
CA THR A 186 -0.61 -15.54 -10.72
C THR A 186 -0.83 -16.66 -9.67
N ILE A 187 -1.65 -16.41 -8.66
CA ILE A 187 -1.88 -17.32 -7.53
C ILE A 187 -2.50 -18.62 -8.01
N GLY A 188 -1.84 -19.75 -7.73
CA GLY A 188 -2.29 -21.09 -8.09
C GLY A 188 -2.15 -21.44 -9.57
N ASN A 189 -1.46 -20.62 -10.38
CA ASN A 189 -1.25 -20.92 -11.79
C ASN A 189 -0.19 -22.04 -11.94
N PRO A 190 -0.53 -23.19 -12.57
CA PRO A 190 0.39 -24.31 -12.71
C PRO A 190 1.56 -24.04 -13.67
N ASN A 191 1.42 -23.07 -14.59
CA ASN A 191 2.49 -22.67 -15.50
C ASN A 191 3.56 -21.79 -14.81
N PHE A 192 3.27 -21.32 -13.59
CA PHE A 192 4.18 -20.50 -12.80
C PHE A 192 4.22 -20.95 -11.34
N PRO A 193 4.67 -22.19 -11.05
CA PRO A 193 4.57 -22.78 -9.71
C PRO A 193 5.56 -22.18 -8.69
N THR A 194 6.58 -21.44 -9.15
CA THR A 194 7.52 -20.72 -8.28
C THR A 194 7.01 -19.34 -7.88
N LEU A 195 5.87 -18.95 -8.45
CA LEU A 195 5.18 -17.70 -8.25
C LEU A 195 3.99 -17.89 -7.30
N TRP A 196 4.10 -18.71 -6.26
CA TRP A 196 3.14 -18.71 -5.14
C TRP A 196 3.62 -19.73 -4.10
N THR A 197 3.25 -19.52 -2.84
CA THR A 197 3.58 -20.46 -1.75
C THR A 197 2.48 -21.50 -1.50
N ARG A 198 1.23 -21.14 -1.80
CA ARG A 198 0.06 -22.03 -1.82
C ARG A 198 -0.95 -21.52 -2.85
N SER A 199 -1.88 -22.36 -3.28
CA SER A 199 -2.91 -22.01 -4.27
C SER A 199 -4.19 -21.41 -3.63
N THR A 200 -4.15 -21.09 -2.34
CA THR A 200 -5.27 -20.47 -1.62
C THR A 200 -5.65 -19.14 -2.25
N LEU A 201 -6.92 -19.01 -2.62
CA LEU A 201 -7.48 -17.78 -3.20
C LEU A 201 -7.53 -16.66 -2.15
N PRO A 202 -7.46 -15.37 -2.57
CA PRO A 202 -7.68 -14.24 -1.67
C PRO A 202 -9.02 -14.35 -0.92
N ASP A 203 -9.04 -14.03 0.37
CA ASP A 203 -10.27 -13.91 1.16
C ASP A 203 -10.77 -12.47 1.09
N VAL A 204 -11.84 -12.21 0.33
CA VAL A 204 -12.39 -10.87 0.14
C VAL A 204 -13.66 -10.69 0.96
N ARG A 205 -13.63 -9.76 1.90
CA ARG A 205 -14.75 -9.36 2.76
C ARG A 205 -15.28 -8.01 2.29
N ILE A 206 -16.55 -8.00 1.90
CA ILE A 206 -17.21 -6.79 1.43
C ILE A 206 -17.94 -6.12 2.57
N THR A 207 -17.62 -4.85 2.80
CA THR A 207 -18.39 -3.96 3.67
C THR A 207 -19.15 -2.97 2.79
N MET A 208 -20.48 -3.07 2.74
CA MET A 208 -21.29 -2.04 2.10
C MET A 208 -21.65 -0.96 3.10
N GLY A 209 -21.66 0.30 2.65
CA GLY A 209 -22.20 1.37 3.47
C GLY A 209 -22.01 2.77 2.88
N GLY A 210 -22.30 3.76 3.71
CA GLY A 210 -22.11 5.17 3.42
C GLY A 210 -20.71 5.68 3.79
N PRO A 211 -20.57 6.97 4.17
CA PRO A 211 -19.27 7.62 4.39
C PRO A 211 -18.30 6.92 5.36
N ASN A 212 -18.80 6.09 6.27
CA ASN A 212 -18.00 5.40 7.28
C ASN A 212 -17.66 3.94 6.94
N ALA A 213 -18.10 3.42 5.79
CA ALA A 213 -17.84 2.03 5.39
C ALA A 213 -16.34 1.72 5.34
N GLY A 214 -15.54 2.65 4.83
CA GLY A 214 -14.08 2.53 4.80
C GLY A 214 -13.45 2.40 6.19
N PHE A 215 -13.94 3.12 7.20
CA PHE A 215 -13.45 2.99 8.58
C PHE A 215 -13.86 1.66 9.22
N THR A 216 -15.04 1.16 8.88
CA THR A 216 -15.52 -0.16 9.34
C THR A 216 -14.64 -1.27 8.78
N SER A 217 -14.38 -1.22 7.47
CA SER A 217 -13.48 -2.14 6.77
C SER A 217 -12.04 -2.06 7.30
N LEU A 218 -11.53 -0.85 7.58
CA LEU A 218 -10.23 -0.67 8.23
C LEU A 218 -10.19 -1.27 9.65
N SER A 219 -11.26 -1.10 10.44
CA SER A 219 -11.34 -1.71 11.78
C SER A 219 -11.31 -3.23 11.70
N ALA A 220 -12.07 -3.84 10.78
CA ALA A 220 -12.07 -5.29 10.57
C ALA A 220 -10.69 -5.80 10.14
N ALA A 221 -9.98 -5.03 9.31
CA ALA A 221 -8.62 -5.37 8.90
C ALA A 221 -7.66 -5.39 10.11
N LEU A 222 -7.76 -4.38 10.99
CA LEU A 222 -6.96 -4.32 12.22
C LEU A 222 -7.27 -5.49 13.17
N ASP A 223 -8.55 -5.86 13.31
CA ASP A 223 -8.97 -7.00 14.13
C ASP A 223 -8.41 -8.33 13.58
N TYR A 224 -8.44 -8.52 12.25
CA TYR A 224 -7.82 -9.66 11.58
C TYR A 224 -6.32 -9.71 11.88
N LEU A 225 -5.63 -8.59 11.66
CA LEU A 225 -4.18 -8.50 11.79
C LEU A 225 -3.71 -8.68 13.24
N GLN A 226 -4.53 -8.32 14.23
CA GLN A 226 -4.24 -8.57 15.64
C GLN A 226 -4.17 -10.07 15.97
N THR A 227 -4.97 -10.89 15.29
CA THR A 227 -4.96 -12.35 15.43
C THR A 227 -4.01 -13.05 14.45
N HIS A 228 -3.58 -12.34 13.40
CA HIS A 228 -2.67 -12.83 12.35
C HIS A 228 -1.41 -11.92 12.21
N PRO A 229 -0.61 -11.72 13.27
CA PRO A 229 0.46 -10.71 13.29
C PRO A 229 1.63 -10.99 12.35
N LYS A 230 1.69 -12.18 11.75
CA LYS A 230 2.74 -12.60 10.79
C LYS A 230 2.26 -12.52 9.34
N GLU A 231 1.06 -11.99 9.12
CA GLU A 231 0.47 -11.80 7.80
C GLU A 231 0.26 -10.31 7.54
N THR A 232 -0.11 -10.00 6.30
CA THR A 232 -0.61 -8.70 5.90
C THR A 232 -2.10 -8.77 5.64
N VAL A 233 -2.75 -7.63 5.83
CA VAL A 233 -4.16 -7.43 5.46
C VAL A 233 -4.27 -6.21 4.57
N TRP A 234 -5.16 -6.29 3.57
CA TRP A 234 -5.44 -5.18 2.69
C TRP A 234 -6.74 -4.53 3.12
N ALA A 235 -6.71 -3.23 3.39
CA ALA A 235 -7.91 -2.42 3.60
C ALA A 235 -8.13 -1.55 2.37
N MET A 236 -9.27 -1.76 1.71
CA MET A 236 -9.63 -1.08 0.48
C MET A 236 -10.93 -0.29 0.67
N ASN A 237 -11.05 0.85 -0.01
CA ASN A 237 -12.28 1.62 -0.05
C ASN A 237 -12.49 2.23 -1.42
N TRP A 238 -13.62 1.91 -2.06
CA TRP A 238 -14.04 2.54 -3.30
C TRP A 238 -15.30 3.36 -3.06
N ASP A 239 -15.25 4.62 -3.46
CA ASP A 239 -16.42 5.49 -3.49
C ASP A 239 -16.38 6.40 -4.71
N ALA A 240 -17.45 6.38 -5.51
CA ALA A 240 -17.56 7.19 -6.71
C ALA A 240 -19.02 7.65 -6.88
N PRO A 241 -19.54 8.45 -5.92
CA PRO A 241 -20.97 8.66 -5.75
C PRO A 241 -21.59 9.40 -6.94
N SER A 242 -20.81 10.26 -7.61
CA SER A 242 -21.25 11.04 -8.78
C SER A 242 -21.23 10.27 -10.10
N ARG A 243 -20.69 9.05 -10.17
CA ARG A 243 -20.72 8.27 -11.42
C ARG A 243 -22.16 8.07 -11.90
N PRO A 244 -22.45 8.21 -13.21
CA PRO A 244 -21.50 8.26 -14.33
C PRO A 244 -20.94 9.65 -14.70
N LEU A 245 -21.21 10.71 -13.93
CA LEU A 245 -20.67 12.04 -14.24
C LEU A 245 -19.14 12.00 -14.26
N ASP A 246 -18.56 12.55 -15.33
CA ASP A 246 -17.12 12.69 -15.48
C ASP A 246 -16.61 13.98 -14.81
N ARG A 247 -15.28 14.06 -14.64
CA ARG A 247 -14.56 15.24 -14.11
C ARG A 247 -15.00 15.65 -12.71
N GLN A 248 -15.40 14.68 -11.90
CA GLN A 248 -15.75 14.89 -10.51
C GLN A 248 -14.50 14.72 -9.64
N ILE A 249 -14.46 15.39 -8.48
CA ILE A 249 -13.32 15.29 -7.55
C ILE A 249 -13.59 14.34 -6.38
N ASN A 250 -14.86 13.95 -6.21
CA ASN A 250 -15.35 13.12 -5.12
C ASN A 250 -15.29 11.61 -5.43
N GLU A 251 -14.48 11.20 -6.40
CA GLU A 251 -14.23 9.79 -6.73
C GLU A 251 -12.94 9.31 -6.08
N ASN A 252 -12.94 8.13 -5.50
CA ASN A 252 -11.85 7.62 -4.69
C ASN A 252 -11.74 6.10 -4.78
N LEU A 253 -10.51 5.59 -4.92
CA LEU A 253 -10.15 4.23 -4.56
C LEU A 253 -8.85 4.27 -3.75
N VAL A 254 -8.89 3.72 -2.54
CA VAL A 254 -7.70 3.58 -1.69
C VAL A 254 -7.42 2.11 -1.45
N LEU A 255 -6.14 1.75 -1.44
CA LEU A 255 -5.60 0.49 -0.97
C LEU A 255 -4.53 0.80 0.08
N LEU A 256 -4.70 0.24 1.28
CA LEU A 256 -3.70 0.21 2.33
C LEU A 256 -3.25 -1.24 2.53
N VAL A 257 -1.95 -1.46 2.61
CA VAL A 257 -1.39 -2.73 3.07
C VAL A 257 -0.90 -2.53 4.50
N LEU A 258 -1.45 -3.32 5.42
CA LEU A 258 -1.15 -3.27 6.85
C LEU A 258 -0.41 -4.52 7.27
N ALA A 259 0.64 -4.37 8.06
CA ALA A 259 1.44 -5.44 8.63
C ALA A 259 1.51 -5.33 10.15
N GLY A 260 1.67 -6.47 10.84
CA GLY A 260 1.94 -6.51 12.27
C GLY A 260 3.29 -5.87 12.63
N PRO A 261 3.51 -5.52 13.91
CA PRO A 261 4.75 -4.93 14.39
C PRO A 261 5.94 -5.89 14.40
#